data_AF-A0A120GQA1-F1
#
_entry.id   AF-A0A120GQA1-F1
#
_cell.length_a   1.000
_cell.length_b   1.000
_cell.length_c   1.000
_cell.angle_alpha   90.00
_cell.angle_beta   90.00
_cell.angle_gamma   90.00
#
_symmetry.space_group_name_H-M   'P 1'
#
loop_
_entity.id
_entity.type
_entity.pdbx_description
1 polymer ?
#
loop_
_entity_poly.entity_id
_entity_poly.type
_entity_poly.pdbx_seq_one_letter_code
_entity_poly.pdbx_strand_id
1 'polypeptide(L)'
;MIEFICAFLLVFLIHELGHIVAIMIFNVTESKPFYHLRFEWNIKYFYVVHEKFTKQSKNILVAVSGPILPVLLSLILIFIINNQFTKLFTLLRFVNLTMLHPRFPDGRNIINAVKEWKGN
;
A
#
# COMPACT_ATOMS: atom_id res chain seq x y z
N MET A 1 0.00 3.48 25.37
CA MET A 1 0.70 4.38 24.43
C MET A 1 1.76 3.66 23.60
N ILE A 2 2.71 2.95 24.20
CA ILE A 2 3.78 2.24 23.46
C ILE A 2 3.21 1.25 22.44
N GLU A 3 2.25 0.41 22.84
CA GLU A 3 1.57 -0.55 21.93
C GLU A 3 0.94 0.13 20.72
N PHE A 4 0.35 1.32 20.91
CA PHE A 4 -0.27 2.09 19.85
C PHE A 4 0.76 2.62 18.86
N ILE A 5 1.87 3.19 19.36
CA ILE A 5 2.96 3.67 18.51
C ILE A 5 3.56 2.50 17.71
N CYS A 6 3.81 1.37 18.36
CA CYS A 6 4.31 0.17 17.70
C CYS A 6 3.35 -0.35 16.63
N ALA A 7 2.05 -0.44 16.94
CA ALA A 7 1.05 -0.88 15.98
C ALA A 7 0.92 0.09 14.80
N PHE A 8 0.99 1.40 15.05
CA PHE A 8 0.95 2.42 14.01
C PHE A 8 2.15 2.31 13.05
N LEU A 9 3.36 2.24 13.60
CA LEU A 9 4.59 2.04 12.81
C LEU A 9 4.53 0.74 12.01
N LEU A 10 4.03 -0.34 12.62
CA LEU A 10 3.90 -1.63 11.95
C LEU A 10 2.89 -1.57 10.79
N VAL A 11 1.76 -0.88 10.95
CA VAL A 11 0.80 -0.67 9.85
C VAL A 11 1.44 0.09 8.71
N PHE A 12 2.18 1.17 9.00
CA PHE A 12 2.86 1.94 7.98
C PHE A 12 3.93 1.13 7.24
N LEU A 13 4.74 0.35 7.97
CA LEU A 13 5.75 -0.52 7.36
C LEU A 13 5.11 -1.57 6.43
N ILE A 14 4.01 -2.18 6.87
CA ILE A 14 3.30 -3.19 6.06
C ILE A 14 2.60 -2.55 4.87
N HIS A 15 2.12 -1.32 5.01
CA HIS A 15 1.55 -0.56 3.90
C HIS A 15 2.59 -0.40 2.78
N GLU A 16 3.76 0.17 3.10
CA GLU A 16 4.82 0.36 2.10
C GLU A 16 5.34 -0.97 1.54
N LEU A 17 5.44 -1.99 2.39
CA LEU A 17 5.77 -3.35 1.94
C LEU A 17 4.78 -3.87 0.89
N GLY A 18 3.48 -3.54 1.04
CA GLY A 18 2.45 -3.90 0.07
C GLY A 18 2.68 -3.29 -1.31
N HIS A 19 3.13 -2.04 -1.37
CA HIS A 19 3.54 -1.41 -2.63
C HIS A 19 4.79 -2.07 -3.21
N ILE A 20 5.84 -2.25 -2.40
CA ILE A 20 7.11 -2.86 -2.84
C ILE A 20 6.88 -4.23 -3.45
N VAL A 21 6.14 -5.10 -2.76
CA VAL A 21 5.85 -6.46 -3.25
C VAL A 21 5.08 -6.43 -4.56
N ALA A 22 4.07 -5.57 -4.69
CA ALA A 22 3.30 -5.47 -5.92
C ALA A 22 4.16 -4.95 -7.10
N ILE A 23 4.99 -3.92 -6.87
CA ILE A 23 5.91 -3.38 -7.86
C ILE A 23 6.90 -4.46 -8.33
N MET A 24 7.49 -5.18 -7.39
CA MET A 24 8.43 -6.26 -7.66
C MET A 24 7.83 -7.35 -8.54
N ILE A 25 6.61 -7.81 -8.19
CA ILE A 25 5.88 -8.82 -8.96
C ILE A 25 5.64 -8.30 -10.38
N PHE A 26 5.12 -7.08 -10.51
CA PHE A 26 4.81 -6.53 -11.83
C PHE A 26 6.04 -6.19 -12.67
N ASN A 27 7.16 -5.80 -12.06
CA ASN A 27 8.45 -5.60 -12.74
C ASN A 27 8.89 -6.88 -13.46
N VAL A 28 8.82 -8.03 -12.77
CA VAL A 28 9.14 -9.33 -13.38
C VAL A 28 8.20 -9.65 -14.54
N THR A 29 6.90 -9.36 -14.42
CA THR A 29 5.94 -9.59 -15.50
C THR A 29 6.12 -8.66 -16.72
N GLU A 30 6.90 -7.59 -16.60
CA GLU A 30 7.20 -6.65 -17.70
C GLU A 30 8.66 -6.69 -18.13
N SER A 31 9.39 -7.76 -17.77
CA SER A 31 10.80 -7.93 -18.08
C SER A 31 11.68 -6.77 -17.59
N LYS A 32 11.25 -6.05 -16.54
CA LYS A 32 12.02 -5.02 -15.85
C LYS A 32 12.83 -5.66 -14.72
N PRO A 33 13.96 -5.06 -14.29
CA PRO A 33 14.68 -5.53 -13.12
C PRO A 33 13.77 -5.53 -11.88
N PHE A 34 13.87 -6.58 -11.07
CA PHE A 34 13.05 -6.74 -9.85
C PHE A 34 13.14 -5.54 -8.90
N TYR A 35 14.33 -4.96 -8.79
CA TYR A 35 14.66 -3.80 -7.95
C TYR A 35 14.40 -2.45 -8.64
N HIS A 36 13.69 -2.40 -9.76
CA HIS A 36 13.37 -1.15 -10.46
C HIS A 36 12.27 -0.38 -9.74
N LEU A 37 12.65 0.24 -8.61
CA LEU A 37 11.82 1.06 -7.74
C LEU A 37 12.69 2.17 -7.13
N ARG A 38 12.07 3.30 -6.82
CA ARG A 38 12.73 4.44 -6.16
C ARG A 38 11.96 4.78 -4.89
N PHE A 39 12.69 5.09 -3.83
CA PHE A 39 12.08 5.62 -2.61
C PHE A 39 12.15 7.13 -2.67
N GLU A 40 11.00 7.80 -2.53
CA GLU A 40 10.95 9.24 -2.39
C GLU A 40 10.52 9.59 -0.97
N TRP A 41 11.31 10.44 -0.34
CA TRP A 41 11.01 10.97 0.98
C TRP A 41 10.82 12.49 0.89
N ASN A 42 9.64 12.94 1.30
CA ASN A 42 9.30 14.33 1.51
C ASN A 42 8.89 14.52 2.98
N ILE A 43 9.01 15.75 3.51
CA ILE A 43 8.62 16.13 4.87
C ILE A 43 7.19 15.71 5.21
N LYS A 44 6.32 15.58 4.20
CA LYS A 44 4.91 15.19 4.37
C LYS A 44 4.62 13.70 4.11
N TYR A 45 5.44 13.01 3.29
CA TYR A 45 5.13 11.66 2.82
C TYR A 45 6.42 10.87 2.52
N PHE A 46 6.43 9.60 2.88
CA PHE A 46 7.35 8.61 2.34
C PHE A 46 6.53 7.70 1.42
N TYR A 47 6.97 7.50 0.17
CA TYR A 47 6.26 6.63 -0.77
C TYR A 47 7.24 5.98 -1.75
N VAL A 48 6.85 4.81 -2.25
CA VAL A 48 7.61 4.07 -3.27
C VAL A 48 7.13 4.46 -4.66
N VAL A 49 8.06 4.93 -5.50
CA VAL A 49 7.83 5.29 -6.89
C VAL A 49 8.32 4.17 -7.80
N HIS A 50 7.54 3.89 -8.83
CA HIS A 50 7.92 2.99 -9.91
C HIS A 50 7.60 3.65 -11.25
N GLU A 51 8.27 3.18 -12.31
CA GLU A 51 7.83 3.53 -13.66
C GLU A 51 6.45 2.96 -13.94
N LYS A 52 5.60 3.74 -14.62
CA LYS A 52 4.29 3.27 -15.06
C LYS A 52 4.42 1.94 -15.81
N PHE A 53 3.60 0.98 -15.40
CA PHE A 53 3.46 -0.29 -16.09
C PHE A 53 2.64 -0.12 -17.37
N THR A 54 2.88 -1.00 -18.35
CA THR A 54 2.20 -0.99 -19.65
C THR A 54 0.67 -1.07 -19.52
N LYS A 55 0.18 -1.87 -18.56
CA LYS A 55 -1.25 -2.01 -18.28
C LYS A 55 -1.66 -1.12 -17.11
N GLN A 56 -2.63 -0.24 -17.33
CA GLN A 56 -3.18 0.65 -16.31
C GLN A 56 -3.73 -0.11 -15.10
N SER A 57 -4.29 -1.31 -15.32
CA SER A 57 -4.75 -2.18 -14.23
C SER A 57 -3.64 -2.56 -13.24
N LYS A 58 -2.39 -2.73 -13.70
CA LYS A 58 -1.24 -3.00 -12.82
C LYS A 58 -0.92 -1.78 -11.94
N ASN A 59 -0.96 -0.58 -12.52
CA ASN A 59 -0.74 0.67 -11.77
C ASN A 59 -1.81 0.86 -10.69
N ILE A 60 -3.07 0.55 -10.98
CA ILE A 60 -4.17 0.57 -10.00
C ILE A 60 -3.92 -0.48 -8.90
N LEU A 61 -3.53 -1.70 -9.28
CA LEU A 61 -3.27 -2.78 -8.31
C LEU A 61 -2.12 -2.44 -7.37
N VAL A 62 -1.05 -1.78 -7.87
CA VAL A 62 0.01 -1.26 -7.00
C VAL A 62 -0.52 -0.20 -6.05
N ALA A 63 -1.27 0.79 -6.53
CA ALA A 63 -1.79 1.84 -5.65
C ALA A 63 -2.75 1.31 -4.57
N VAL A 64 -3.43 0.19 -4.84
CA VAL A 64 -4.35 -0.43 -3.88
C VAL A 64 -3.64 -1.44 -2.96
N SER A 65 -2.49 -2.01 -3.36
CA SER A 65 -1.82 -3.06 -2.61
C SER A 65 -1.30 -2.61 -1.24
N GLY A 66 -0.84 -1.36 -1.12
CA GLY A 66 -0.40 -0.78 0.15
C GLY A 66 -1.52 -0.69 1.18
N PRO A 67 -2.68 -0.10 0.84
CA PRO A 67 -3.85 -0.09 1.72
C PRO A 67 -4.43 -1.49 2.03
N ILE A 68 -4.43 -2.41 1.07
CA ILE A 68 -5.03 -3.75 1.23
C ILE A 68 -4.17 -4.71 2.06
N LEU A 69 -2.84 -4.71 1.89
CA LEU A 69 -1.99 -5.71 2.54
C LEU A 69 -2.11 -5.72 4.07
N PRO A 70 -2.11 -4.56 4.77
CA PRO A 70 -2.37 -4.53 6.20
C PRO A 70 -3.72 -5.15 6.55
N VAL A 71 -4.79 -4.84 5.81
CA VAL A 71 -6.13 -5.38 6.07
C VAL A 71 -6.15 -6.91 5.98
N LEU A 72 -5.61 -7.47 4.90
CA LEU A 72 -5.53 -8.93 4.72
C LEU A 72 -4.75 -9.59 5.87
N LEU A 73 -3.61 -9.01 6.22
CA LEU A 73 -2.79 -9.54 7.31
C LEU A 73 -3.49 -9.40 8.67
N SER A 74 -4.50 -8.53 8.86
CA SER A 74 -5.21 -8.44 10.16
C SER A 74 -6.22 -9.52 10.32
N LEU A 75 -6.93 -9.81 9.24
CA LEU A 75 -7.89 -10.89 9.23
C LEU A 75 -7.17 -12.19 9.60
N ILE A 76 -6.03 -12.46 8.96
CA ILE A 76 -5.19 -13.63 9.28
C ILE A 76 -4.75 -13.62 10.75
N LEU A 77 -4.21 -12.50 11.24
CA LEU A 77 -3.69 -12.42 12.60
C LEU A 77 -4.76 -12.54 13.68
N ILE A 78 -5.98 -12.04 13.47
CA ILE A 78 -7.08 -12.20 14.43
C ILE A 78 -7.44 -13.67 14.62
N PHE A 79 -7.40 -14.47 13.55
CA PHE A 79 -7.69 -15.91 13.63
C PHE A 79 -6.60 -16.71 14.35
N ILE A 80 -5.34 -16.27 14.30
CA ILE A 80 -4.21 -16.98 14.90
C ILE A 80 -3.94 -16.51 16.33
N ILE A 81 -3.95 -15.19 16.57
CA ILE A 81 -3.57 -14.56 17.84
C ILE A 81 -4.58 -13.48 18.20
N ASN A 82 -5.53 -13.78 19.09
CA ASN A 82 -6.52 -12.81 19.54
C ASN A 82 -6.10 -12.15 20.86
N ASN A 83 -5.32 -11.07 20.78
CA ASN A 83 -4.87 -10.30 21.94
C ASN A 83 -5.12 -8.80 21.76
N GLN A 84 -4.81 -8.00 22.80
CA GLN A 84 -5.02 -6.54 22.77
C GLN A 84 -4.26 -5.87 21.61
N PHE A 85 -3.06 -6.33 21.32
CA PHE A 85 -2.23 -5.82 20.24
C PHE A 85 -2.86 -6.09 18.87
N THR A 86 -3.37 -7.30 18.60
CA THR A 86 -4.01 -7.62 17.32
C THR A 86 -5.33 -6.87 17.11
N LYS A 87 -6.09 -6.59 18.18
CA LYS A 87 -7.26 -5.70 18.12
C LYS A 87 -6.87 -4.26 17.75
N LEU A 88 -5.83 -3.73 18.39
CA LEU A 88 -5.32 -2.38 18.12
C LEU A 88 -4.80 -2.24 16.68
N PHE A 89 -4.08 -3.25 16.24
CA PHE A 89 -3.57 -3.34 14.89
C PHE A 89 -4.68 -3.43 13.85
N THR A 90 -5.72 -4.21 14.12
CA THR A 90 -6.91 -4.30 13.26
C THR A 90 -7.60 -2.95 13.12
N LEU A 91 -7.79 -2.22 14.22
CA LEU A 91 -8.36 -0.87 14.19
C LEU A 91 -7.53 0.06 13.29
N LEU A 92 -6.21 0.09 13.49
CA LEU A 92 -5.30 0.97 12.74
C LEU A 92 -5.25 0.63 11.24
N ARG A 93 -5.55 -0.61 10.86
CA ARG A 93 -5.61 -1.03 9.46
C ARG A 93 -6.86 -0.56 8.74
N PHE A 94 -7.99 -0.48 9.43
CA PHE A 94 -9.17 0.19 8.89
C PHE A 94 -8.94 1.70 8.74
N VAL A 95 -8.23 2.32 9.70
CA VAL A 95 -7.79 3.71 9.55
C VAL A 95 -6.86 3.86 8.35
N ASN A 96 -5.96 2.92 8.09
CA ASN A 96 -5.08 2.95 6.92
C ASN A 96 -5.84 2.97 5.57
N LEU A 97 -7.07 2.46 5.50
CA LEU A 97 -7.90 2.59 4.29
C LEU A 97 -8.23 4.04 3.93
N THR A 98 -8.11 5.00 4.87
CA THR A 98 -8.27 6.42 4.55
C THR A 98 -7.23 6.92 3.55
N MET A 99 -6.09 6.21 3.38
CA MET A 99 -5.07 6.54 2.37
C MET A 99 -5.59 6.37 0.93
N LEU A 100 -6.68 5.63 0.73
CA LEU A 100 -7.39 5.56 -0.55
C LEU A 100 -8.19 6.83 -0.86
N HIS A 101 -8.34 7.75 0.09
CA HIS A 101 -9.07 8.98 -0.14
C HIS A 101 -8.35 9.84 -1.21
N PRO A 102 -9.08 10.47 -2.16
CA PRO A 102 -8.53 11.25 -3.28
C PRO A 102 -7.53 12.38 -2.96
N ARG A 103 -7.41 12.76 -1.69
CA ARG A 103 -6.47 13.79 -1.23
C ARG A 103 -5.08 13.22 -0.93
N PHE A 104 -4.98 11.92 -0.69
CA PHE A 104 -3.73 11.22 -0.43
C PHE A 104 -3.08 10.72 -1.72
N PRO A 105 -1.77 10.39 -1.70
CA PRO A 105 -1.04 9.92 -2.88
C PRO A 105 -1.68 8.69 -3.55
N ASP A 106 -2.04 7.65 -2.79
CA ASP A 106 -2.59 6.41 -3.36
C ASP A 106 -3.94 6.63 -4.03
N GLY A 107 -4.84 7.35 -3.34
CA GLY A 107 -6.13 7.74 -3.91
C GLY A 107 -5.99 8.57 -5.19
N ARG A 108 -5.00 9.48 -5.25
CA ARG A 108 -4.67 10.24 -6.48
C ARG A 108 -4.18 9.34 -7.59
N ASN A 109 -3.30 8.39 -7.28
CA ASN A 109 -2.76 7.44 -8.26
C ASN A 109 -3.88 6.58 -8.88
N ILE A 110 -4.84 6.13 -8.07
CA ILE A 110 -6.02 5.41 -8.55
C ILE A 110 -6.88 6.28 -9.47
N ILE A 111 -7.19 7.52 -9.06
CA ILE A 111 -8.01 8.42 -9.89
C ILE A 111 -7.32 8.73 -11.21
N ASN A 112 -6.03 9.01 -11.19
CA ASN A 112 -5.27 9.30 -12.40
C ASN A 112 -5.26 8.10 -13.34
N ALA A 113 -5.01 6.90 -12.82
CA ALA A 113 -5.06 5.68 -13.61
C ALA A 113 -6.45 5.39 -14.20
N VAL A 114 -7.52 5.63 -13.44
CA VAL A 114 -8.91 5.46 -13.94
C VAL A 114 -9.26 6.51 -14.99
N LYS A 115 -8.83 7.76 -14.82
CA LYS A 115 -9.02 8.81 -15.84
C LYS A 115 -8.27 8.49 -17.13
N GLU A 116 -7.03 8.05 -17.03
CA GLU A 116 -6.23 7.60 -18.18
C GLU A 116 -6.87 6.40 -18.88
N TRP A 117 -7.54 5.52 -18.14
CA TRP A 117 -8.27 4.40 -18.73
C TRP A 117 -9.57 4.80 -19.44
N LYS A 118 -10.29 5.82 -18.95
CA LYS A 118 -11.52 6.33 -19.58
C LYS A 118 -11.28 7.29 -20.75
N GLY A 119 -10.10 7.91 -20.83
CA GLY A 119 -9.71 8.84 -21.88
C GLY A 119 -9.08 8.19 -23.12
N ASN A 120 -8.88 6.86 -23.08
CA ASN A 120 -8.52 6.00 -24.20
C ASN A 120 -9.73 5.19 -24.63
#